data_AF-A0A3P7LSL8-F1
#
_entry.id   AF-A0A3P7LSL8-F1
#
_cell.length_a   1.000
_cell.length_b   1.000
_cell.length_c   1.000
_cell.angle_alpha   90.00
_cell.angle_beta   90.00
_cell.angle_gamma   90.00
#
_symmetry.space_group_name_H-M   'P 1'
#
loop_
_entity.id
_entity.type
_entity.pdbx_description
1 polymer ?
#
loop_
_entity_poly.entity_id
_entity_poly.type
_entity_poly.pdbx_seq_one_letter_code
_entity_poly.pdbx_strand_id
1 'polypeptide(L)' 'MADEGHNGNAAGDAEPENFRKIFVGGLTGNTTDEVMREFYSQFGELTDIIVMRDPNTKRSRGFGFVTFATKANVGR' A
#
# COMPACT_ATOMS: atom_id res chain seq x y z
N MET A 1 -23.91 -20.82 -17.07
CA MET A 1 -24.18 -19.79 -16.05
C MET A 1 -23.94 -20.42 -14.69
N ALA A 2 -22.95 -20.06 -13.89
CA ALA A 2 -22.06 -18.89 -13.94
C ALA A 2 -20.72 -19.22 -13.26
N ASP A 3 -19.72 -18.48 -13.73
CA ASP A 3 -18.49 -18.03 -13.06
C ASP A 3 -17.36 -19.05 -12.79
N GLU A 4 -16.38 -18.99 -13.68
CA GLU A 4 -15.04 -19.55 -13.57
C GLU A 4 -14.31 -18.94 -12.37
N GLY A 5 -13.95 -19.78 -11.40
CA GLY A 5 -12.98 -19.43 -10.36
C GLY A 5 -11.60 -19.18 -10.97
N HIS A 6 -11.34 -17.93 -11.34
CA HIS A 6 -10.01 -17.42 -11.63
C HIS A 6 -9.60 -16.44 -10.52
N ASN A 7 -8.68 -16.88 -9.66
CA ASN A 7 -7.51 -16.05 -9.42
C ASN A 7 -6.33 -16.96 -9.02
N GLY A 8 -5.58 -17.36 -10.04
CA GLY A 8 -4.31 -18.03 -9.86
C GLY A 8 -3.40 -17.16 -9.00
N ASN A 9 -3.00 -17.69 -7.85
CA ASN A 9 -1.81 -17.23 -7.16
C ASN A 9 -0.60 -17.61 -8.03
N ALA A 10 -0.34 -16.80 -9.06
CA ALA A 10 0.90 -16.81 -9.81
C ALA A 10 2.00 -16.19 -8.95
N ALA A 11 2.41 -16.92 -7.91
CA ALA A 11 3.66 -16.67 -7.19
C ALA A 11 4.81 -17.23 -8.04
N GLY A 12 5.03 -16.62 -9.21
CA GLY A 12 6.22 -16.84 -10.04
C GLY A 12 7.04 -15.56 -10.00
N ASP A 13 8.20 -15.62 -9.37
CA ASP A 13 9.27 -14.61 -9.49
C ASP A 13 8.91 -13.15 -9.10
N ALA A 14 7.87 -12.96 -8.29
CA ALA A 14 7.58 -11.65 -7.72
C ALA A 14 8.52 -11.38 -6.53
N GLU A 15 9.43 -10.41 -6.69
CA GLU A 15 10.25 -9.88 -5.61
C GLU A 15 9.41 -9.70 -4.32
N PRO A 16 9.92 -10.10 -3.13
CA PRO A 16 9.13 -10.09 -1.91
C PRO A 16 8.48 -8.72 -1.68
N GLU A 17 7.19 -8.70 -1.35
CA GLU A 17 6.43 -7.46 -1.10
C GLU A 17 7.13 -6.55 -0.08
N ASN A 18 7.88 -7.15 0.86
CA ASN A 18 8.71 -6.48 1.86
C ASN A 18 9.72 -5.48 1.26
N PHE A 19 10.23 -5.71 0.04
CA PHE A 19 11.15 -4.80 -0.65
C PHE A 19 10.44 -3.67 -1.41
N ARG A 20 9.12 -3.77 -1.55
CA ARG A 20 8.27 -2.81 -2.26
C ARG A 20 7.34 -2.02 -1.32
N LYS A 21 7.30 -2.40 -0.05
CA LYS A 21 6.46 -1.83 1.00
C LYS A 21 7.23 -0.82 1.85
N ILE A 22 6.72 0.39 1.91
CA ILE A 22 7.28 1.52 2.65
C ILE A 22 6.40 1.80 3.85
N PHE A 23 7.03 1.92 5.02
CA PHE A 23 6.38 2.45 6.23
C PHE A 23 6.38 3.98 6.18
N VAL A 24 5.22 4.58 6.43
CA VAL A 24 5.07 6.03 6.50
C VAL A 24 4.53 6.41 7.87
N GLY A 25 5.36 7.08 8.67
CA GLY A 25 4.99 7.61 9.99
C GLY A 25 4.72 9.12 9.97
N GLY A 26 4.22 9.65 11.08
CA GLY A 26 3.97 11.09 11.24
C GLY A 26 2.76 11.60 10.46
N LEU A 27 1.83 10.71 10.10
CA LEU A 27 0.61 11.10 9.41
C LEU A 27 -0.30 11.89 10.35
N THR A 28 -0.96 12.91 9.81
CA THR A 28 -1.96 13.66 10.58
C THR A 28 -3.26 12.86 10.69
N GLY A 29 -4.12 13.23 11.64
CA GLY A 29 -5.42 12.58 11.84
C GLY A 29 -6.33 12.61 10.61
N ASN A 30 -6.11 13.59 9.72
CA ASN A 30 -6.87 13.82 8.50
C ASN A 30 -6.28 13.14 7.26
N THR A 31 -5.09 12.56 7.34
CA THR A 31 -4.49 11.86 6.20
C THR A 31 -5.30 10.60 5.87
N THR A 32 -5.78 10.51 4.62
CA THR A 32 -6.49 9.34 4.08
C THR A 32 -5.62 8.56 3.11
N ASP A 33 -6.05 7.35 2.81
CA ASP A 33 -5.47 6.52 1.75
C ASP A 33 -5.51 7.22 0.39
N GLU A 34 -6.56 7.97 0.06
CA GLU A 34 -6.63 8.72 -1.20
C GLU A 34 -5.54 9.78 -1.29
N VAL A 35 -5.35 10.58 -0.23
CA VAL A 35 -4.30 11.62 -0.18
C VAL A 35 -2.91 11.00 -0.31
N MET A 36 -2.67 9.87 0.37
CA MET A 36 -1.40 9.15 0.22
C MET A 36 -1.24 8.60 -1.20
N ARG A 37 -2.29 8.04 -1.80
CA ARG A 37 -2.24 7.51 -3.16
C ARG A 37 -1.93 8.60 -4.18
N GLU A 38 -2.60 9.72 -4.11
CA GLU A 38 -2.34 10.87 -4.98
C GLU A 38 -0.86 11.32 -4.87
N PHE A 39 -0.36 11.49 -3.64
CA PHE A 39 1.03 11.90 -3.41
C PHE A 39 2.06 10.87 -3.86
N TYR A 40 1.87 9.57 -3.54
CA TYR A 40 2.87 8.55 -3.82
C TYR A 40 2.84 8.02 -5.27
N SER A 41 1.71 8.17 -5.98
CA SER A 41 1.59 7.72 -7.38
C SER A 41 2.54 8.46 -8.31
N GLN A 42 3.00 9.66 -7.93
CA GLN A 42 3.98 10.41 -8.71
C GLN A 42 5.38 9.76 -8.71
N PHE A 43 5.66 8.85 -7.77
CA PHE A 43 6.95 8.15 -7.67
C PHE A 43 6.93 6.76 -8.32
N GLY A 44 5.77 6.27 -8.75
CA GLY A 44 5.62 4.98 -9.38
C GLY A 44 4.21 4.41 -9.21
N GLU A 45 3.95 3.31 -9.90
CA GLU A 45 2.69 2.59 -9.79
C GLU A 45 2.56 1.95 -8.39
N LEU A 46 1.38 2.09 -7.80
CA LEU A 46 1.06 1.60 -6.45
C LEU A 46 0.17 0.37 -6.54
N THR A 47 0.52 -0.68 -5.81
CA THR A 47 -0.30 -1.89 -5.68
C THR A 47 -1.24 -1.83 -4.49
N ASP A 48 -0.79 -1.23 -3.38
CA ASP A 48 -1.58 -1.13 -2.15
C ASP A 48 -1.23 0.12 -1.34
N ILE A 49 -2.23 0.69 -0.68
CA ILE A 49 -2.06 1.75 0.31
C ILE A 49 -3.01 1.51 1.47
N ILE A 50 -2.49 1.66 2.68
CA ILE A 50 -3.29 1.55 3.89
C ILE A 50 -2.88 2.56 4.94
N VAL A 51 -3.82 3.41 5.35
CA VAL A 51 -3.69 4.21 6.58
C VAL A 51 -4.22 3.38 7.73
N MET A 52 -3.37 3.13 8.72
CA MET A 52 -3.77 2.35 9.88
C MET A 52 -4.69 3.18 10.76
N ARG A 53 -5.92 2.69 10.95
CA ARG A 53 -6.94 3.34 11.77
C ARG A 53 -7.35 2.42 12.92
N ASP A 54 -7.75 3.03 14.03
CA ASP A 54 -8.34 2.28 15.14
C ASP A 54 -9.68 1.66 14.68
N PRO A 55 -9.91 0.36 14.93
CA PRO A 55 -11.07 -0.34 14.39
C PRO A 55 -12.41 0.17 14.96
N ASN A 56 -12.40 0.72 16.17
CA ASN A 56 -13.60 1.18 16.88
C ASN A 56 -13.91 2.65 16.55
N THR A 57 -12.91 3.52 16.69
CA THR A 57 -13.07 4.98 16.57
C THR A 57 -12.82 5.50 15.16
N LYS A 58 -12.29 4.67 14.26
CA LYS A 58 -11.88 5.01 12.88
C LYS A 58 -10.85 6.14 12.79
N ARG A 59 -10.26 6.55 13.90
CA ARG A 59 -9.21 7.57 13.95
C ARG A 59 -7.90 7.00 13.40
N SER A 60 -7.18 7.82 12.64
CA SER A 60 -5.83 7.49 12.17
C SER A 60 -4.90 7.22 13.37
N ARG A 61 -4.07 6.20 13.25
CA ARG A 61 -3.01 5.88 14.22
C ARG A 61 -1.71 6.66 13.94
N GLY A 62 -1.73 7.57 12.97
CA GLY A 62 -0.59 8.41 12.62
C GLY A 62 0.48 7.71 11.76
N PHE A 63 0.15 6.55 11.19
CA PHE A 63 1.03 5.83 10.28
C PHE A 63 0.25 5.01 9.24
N GLY A 64 0.94 4.62 8.18
CA GLY A 64 0.41 3.81 7.10
C GLY A 64 1.50 3.06 6.35
N PHE A 65 1.09 2.27 5.37
CA PHE A 65 1.99 1.57 4.46
C PHE A 65 1.63 1.89 3.01
N VAL A 66 2.66 1.94 2.18
CA VAL A 66 2.56 2.16 0.74
C VAL A 66 3.34 1.04 0.06
N THR A 67 2.69 0.28 -0.83
CA THR A 67 3.33 -0.78 -1.60
C THR A 67 3.37 -0.38 -3.07
N PHE A 68 4.56 -0.35 -3.65
CA PHE A 68 4.78 -0.08 -5.07
C PHE A 68 4.70 -1.36 -5.91
N ALA A 69 4.33 -1.24 -7.17
CA ALA A 69 4.34 -2.34 -8.13
C ALA A 69 5.77 -2.82 -8.39
N THR A 70 6.71 -1.87 -8.50
CA THR A 70 8.12 -2.12 -8.76
C THR A 70 8.97 -1.82 -7.52
N LYS A 71 10.21 -2.33 -7.51
CA LYS A 71 11.17 -2.07 -6.44
C LYS A 71 11.40 -0.57 -6.28
N ALA A 72 11.10 -0.03 -5.10
CA ALA A 72 11.56 1.29 -4.73
C ALA A 72 13.09 1.24 -4.60
N ASN A 73 13.81 2.02 -5.41
CA ASN A 73 15.25 2.26 -5.20
C ASN A 73 15.41 3.13 -3.95
N VAL A 74 15.26 2.54 -2.77
CA VAL A 74 15.60 3.20 -1.51
C VAL A 74 17.12 3.12 -1.37
N GLY A 75 17.79 4.19 -1.76
CA GLY A 75 19.21 4.39 -1.49
C GLY A 75 19.45 4.33 0.02
N ARG A 76 20.42 3.50 0.42
CA ARG A 76 20.82 3.25 1.81
C ARG A 76 21.40 4.49 2.48
#